data_AF-A0AAV5PDB7-F1
#
_entry.id   AF-A0AAV5PDB7-F1
#
_cell.length_a   1.000
_cell.length_b   1.000
_cell.length_c   1.000
_cell.angle_alpha   90.00
_cell.angle_beta   90.00
_cell.angle_gamma   90.00
#
_symmetry.space_group_name_H-M   'P 1'
#
loop_
_entity.id
_entity.type
_entity.pdbx_description
1 polymer ?
#
loop_
_entity_poly.entity_id
_entity_poly.type
_entity_poly.pdbx_seq_one_letter_code
_entity_poly.pdbx_strand_id
1 'polypeptide(L)'
;MLPAETMLLIAEDGAAPKFWGKLNSKKAPTNALFTTAILQTIFLFSLLFTDKAYEFCYTLASSVILFSYLFVGLYQMKFSREHKEWTQWIYGLLAALFQFMCMILAGWQSVLVVSLSYIPGLIVYYQGVREQGRKLNKNEKITFIFIAILCVLSIVLIANKKINIM
;
A
#
# COMPACT_ATOMS: atom_id res chain seq x y z
N MET A 1 -14.48 -3.00 -0.94
CA MET A 1 -14.28 -1.59 -0.54
C MET A 1 -13.75 -0.84 -1.74
N LEU A 2 -14.34 0.31 -2.05
CA LEU A 2 -13.84 1.15 -3.15
C LEU A 2 -12.57 1.89 -2.70
N PRO A 3 -11.62 2.23 -3.60
CA PRO A 3 -10.42 2.97 -3.22
C PRO A 3 -10.71 4.26 -2.45
N ALA A 4 -11.77 4.98 -2.84
CA ALA A 4 -12.22 6.19 -2.16
C ALA A 4 -12.76 5.93 -0.73
N GLU A 5 -13.43 4.80 -0.52
CA GLU A 5 -13.95 4.38 0.79
C GLU A 5 -12.81 3.95 1.71
N THR A 6 -11.82 3.22 1.18
CA THR A 6 -10.60 2.90 1.92
C THR A 6 -9.88 4.16 2.39
N MET A 7 -9.72 5.16 1.51
CA MET A 7 -9.09 6.44 1.89
C MET A 7 -9.91 7.25 2.90
N LEU A 8 -11.24 7.19 2.82
CA LEU A 8 -12.13 7.78 3.81
C LEU A 8 -11.87 7.17 5.20
N LEU A 9 -11.89 5.84 5.32
CA LEU A 9 -11.68 5.14 6.59
C LEU A 9 -10.29 5.40 7.18
N ILE A 10 -9.24 5.39 6.35
CA ILE A 10 -7.88 5.72 6.79
C ILE A 10 -7.80 7.16 7.33
N ALA A 11 -8.56 8.09 6.77
CA ALA A 11 -8.62 9.47 7.24
C ALA A 11 -9.45 9.63 8.52
N GLU A 12 -10.48 8.82 8.71
CA GLU A 12 -11.25 8.75 9.97
C GLU A 12 -10.39 8.22 11.12
N ASP A 13 -9.53 7.24 10.84
CA ASP A 13 -8.49 6.76 11.77
C ASP A 13 -7.31 7.75 11.92
N GLY A 14 -7.32 8.83 11.13
CA GLY A 14 -6.33 9.90 11.09
C GLY A 14 -4.92 9.46 10.65
N ALA A 15 -4.85 8.32 9.96
CA ALA A 15 -3.67 7.87 9.23
C ALA A 15 -3.54 8.54 7.84
N ALA A 16 -4.52 9.35 7.43
CA ALA A 16 -4.48 10.21 6.25
C ALA A 16 -5.04 11.61 6.56
N PRO A 17 -4.75 12.63 5.72
CA PRO A 17 -5.30 13.97 5.86
C PRO A 17 -6.82 14.03 5.87
N LYS A 18 -7.39 14.99 6.60
CA LYS A 18 -8.83 15.29 6.64
C LYS A 18 -9.41 15.58 5.26
N PHE A 19 -8.57 15.98 4.30
CA PHE A 19 -8.94 16.12 2.89
C PHE A 19 -9.67 14.88 2.35
N TRP A 20 -9.20 13.68 2.69
CA TRP A 20 -9.76 12.41 2.21
C TRP A 20 -11.06 12.04 2.94
N GLY A 21 -11.20 12.45 4.20
CA GLY A 21 -12.36 12.19 5.04
C GLY A 21 -13.54 13.16 4.87
N LYS A 22 -13.43 14.17 3.99
CA LYS A 22 -14.46 15.19 3.82
C LYS A 22 -15.68 14.64 3.07
N LEU A 23 -16.79 14.49 3.79
CA LEU A 23 -18.08 14.10 3.24
C LEU A 23 -18.87 15.31 2.72
N ASN A 24 -19.66 15.10 1.66
CA ASN A 24 -20.63 16.09 1.17
C ASN A 24 -22.01 15.95 1.87
N SER A 25 -23.00 16.75 1.43
CA SER A 25 -24.38 16.71 1.96
C SER A 25 -25.10 15.37 1.79
N LYS A 26 -24.59 14.49 0.91
CA LYS A 26 -25.09 13.13 0.68
C LYS A 26 -24.24 12.06 1.35
N LYS A 27 -23.35 12.44 2.29
CA LYS A 27 -22.42 11.55 3.01
C LYS A 27 -21.45 10.79 2.09
N ALA A 28 -21.10 11.36 0.93
CA ALA A 28 -20.12 10.76 0.02
C ALA A 28 -18.75 11.46 0.12
N PRO A 29 -17.63 10.69 0.16
CA PRO A 29 -16.27 11.24 0.25
C PRO A 29 -15.82 11.84 -1.10
N THR A 30 -16.29 13.05 -1.38
CA THR A 30 -16.20 13.67 -2.72
C THR A 30 -14.75 13.86 -3.17
N ASN A 31 -13.89 14.32 -2.26
CA ASN A 31 -12.47 14.53 -2.56
C ASN A 31 -11.75 13.24 -2.92
N ALA A 32 -12.00 12.17 -2.17
CA ALA A 32 -11.42 10.85 -2.44
C ALA A 32 -11.94 10.29 -3.79
N LEU A 33 -13.25 10.41 -4.04
CA LEU A 33 -13.87 9.99 -5.30
C LEU A 33 -13.25 10.71 -6.50
N PHE A 34 -13.20 12.05 -6.49
CA PHE A 34 -12.61 12.81 -7.59
C PHE A 34 -11.13 12.47 -7.79
N THR A 35 -10.37 12.35 -6.71
CA THR A 35 -8.93 12.04 -6.83
C THR A 35 -8.71 10.66 -7.46
N THR A 36 -9.47 9.64 -7.02
CA THR A 36 -9.38 8.29 -7.61
C THR A 36 -9.83 8.27 -9.07
N ALA A 37 -10.88 9.00 -9.42
CA ALA A 37 -11.37 9.09 -10.80
C ALA A 37 -10.36 9.79 -11.73
N ILE A 38 -9.75 10.89 -11.28
CA ILE A 38 -8.71 11.59 -12.03
C ILE A 38 -7.50 10.69 -12.25
N LEU A 39 -7.01 10.01 -11.19
CA LEU A 39 -5.89 9.07 -11.30
C LEU A 39 -6.18 7.93 -12.28
N GLN A 40 -7.36 7.32 -12.19
CA GLN A 40 -7.79 6.27 -13.11
C GLN A 40 -7.87 6.80 -14.54
N THR A 41 -8.37 8.01 -14.75
CA THR A 41 -8.46 8.64 -16.06
C THR A 41 -7.06 8.87 -16.65
N ILE A 42 -6.13 9.44 -15.87
CA ILE A 42 -4.72 9.62 -16.29
C ILE A 42 -4.09 8.28 -16.66
N PHE A 43 -4.31 7.24 -15.87
CA PHE A 43 -3.82 5.90 -16.18
C PHE A 43 -4.38 5.38 -17.51
N LEU A 44 -5.69 5.49 -17.74
CA LEU A 44 -6.30 5.06 -19.00
C LEU A 44 -5.76 5.83 -20.21
N PHE A 45 -5.56 7.16 -20.07
CA PHE A 45 -4.92 7.95 -21.14
C PHE A 45 -3.48 7.51 -21.40
N SER A 46 -2.73 7.10 -20.37
CA SER A 46 -1.35 6.61 -20.56
C SER A 46 -1.27 5.37 -21.46
N LEU A 47 -2.33 4.53 -21.47
CA LEU A 47 -2.40 3.32 -22.30
C LEU A 47 -2.51 3.63 -23.79
N LEU A 48 -2.92 4.85 -24.18
CA LEU A 48 -2.93 5.27 -25.58
C LEU A 48 -1.52 5.47 -26.15
N PHE A 49 -0.52 5.65 -25.29
CA PHE A 49 0.85 5.96 -25.69
C PHE A 49 1.83 4.81 -25.46
N THR A 50 1.58 3.94 -24.47
CA THR A 50 2.49 2.82 -24.17
C THR A 50 1.84 1.69 -23.38
N ASP A 51 2.13 0.44 -23.76
CA ASP A 51 1.74 -0.75 -22.99
C ASP A 51 2.61 -0.96 -21.74
N LYS A 52 3.77 -0.30 -21.67
CA LYS A 52 4.70 -0.43 -20.52
C LYS A 52 4.10 0.14 -19.24
N ALA A 53 3.23 1.15 -19.34
CA ALA A 53 2.50 1.68 -18.19
C ALA A 53 1.54 0.63 -17.61
N TYR A 54 0.88 -0.15 -18.46
CA TYR A 54 0.01 -1.24 -18.03
C TYR A 54 0.81 -2.35 -17.33
N GLU A 55 1.88 -2.84 -17.95
CA GLU A 55 2.74 -3.88 -17.37
C GLU A 55 3.30 -3.46 -16.01
N PHE A 56 3.78 -2.22 -15.89
CA PHE A 56 4.27 -1.68 -14.63
C PHE A 56 3.19 -1.64 -13.55
N CYS A 57 2.01 -1.07 -13.85
CA CYS A 57 0.90 -0.99 -12.91
C CYS A 57 0.35 -2.38 -12.54
N TYR A 58 0.32 -3.32 -13.49
CA TYR A 58 -0.09 -4.70 -13.27
C TYR A 58 0.85 -5.42 -12.30
N THR A 59 2.16 -5.34 -12.54
CA THR A 59 3.18 -5.91 -11.63
C THR A 59 3.10 -5.26 -10.25
N LEU A 60 2.91 -3.94 -10.19
CA LEU A 60 2.76 -3.22 -8.92
C LEU A 60 1.52 -3.69 -8.14
N ALA A 61 0.35 -3.74 -8.78
CA ALA A 61 -0.90 -4.12 -8.15
C ALA A 61 -0.90 -5.59 -7.66
N SER A 62 -0.45 -6.51 -8.53
CA SER A 62 -0.32 -7.94 -8.19
C SER A 62 0.72 -8.22 -7.09
N SER A 63 1.68 -7.33 -6.89
CA SER A 63 2.67 -7.47 -5.82
C SER A 63 2.21 -6.83 -4.50
N VAL A 64 1.54 -5.65 -4.56
CA VAL A 64 0.99 -4.96 -3.37
C VAL A 64 -0.05 -5.82 -2.63
N ILE A 65 -0.84 -6.59 -3.38
CA ILE A 65 -1.88 -7.45 -2.78
C ILE A 65 -1.28 -8.51 -1.86
N LEU A 66 -0.07 -9.03 -2.17
CA LEU A 66 0.62 -10.01 -1.34
C LEU A 66 0.92 -9.44 0.04
N PHE A 67 1.42 -8.20 0.10
CA PHE A 67 1.69 -7.52 1.36
C PHE A 67 0.41 -7.20 2.14
N SER A 68 -0.66 -6.83 1.43
CA SER A 68 -1.94 -6.52 2.04
C SER A 68 -2.48 -7.74 2.81
N TYR A 69 -2.48 -8.92 2.18
CA TYR A 69 -2.93 -10.15 2.83
C TYR A 69 -1.93 -10.73 3.82
N LEU A 70 -0.62 -10.50 3.64
CA LEU A 70 0.38 -10.84 4.64
C LEU A 70 0.09 -10.09 5.95
N PHE A 71 -0.16 -8.78 5.87
CA PHE A 71 -0.49 -7.99 7.06
C PHE A 71 -1.84 -8.38 7.68
N VAL A 72 -2.83 -8.77 6.88
CA VAL A 72 -4.09 -9.33 7.41
C VAL A 72 -3.81 -10.60 8.22
N GLY A 73 -3.04 -11.54 7.69
CA GLY A 73 -2.69 -12.78 8.40
C GLY A 73 -1.90 -12.52 9.69
N LEU A 74 -0.88 -11.65 9.63
CA LEU A 74 -0.09 -11.25 10.79
C LEU A 74 -0.94 -10.52 11.85
N TYR A 75 -1.86 -9.66 11.43
CA TYR A 75 -2.78 -8.99 12.33
C TYR A 75 -3.77 -9.98 12.98
N GLN A 76 -4.31 -10.93 12.21
CA GLN A 76 -5.15 -12.01 12.74
C GLN A 76 -4.40 -12.81 13.80
N MET A 77 -3.14 -13.19 13.56
CA MET A 77 -2.31 -13.84 14.58
C MET A 77 -2.15 -12.99 15.84
N LYS A 78 -1.87 -11.69 15.69
CA LYS A 78 -1.75 -10.77 16.84
C LYS A 78 -3.06 -10.71 17.63
N PHE A 79 -4.18 -10.46 16.94
CA PHE A 79 -5.50 -10.30 17.53
C PHE A 79 -5.99 -11.57 18.22
N SER A 80 -5.88 -12.73 17.55
CA SER A 80 -6.29 -14.01 18.11
C SER A 80 -5.44 -14.43 19.32
N ARG A 81 -4.16 -14.04 19.36
CA ARG A 81 -3.31 -14.27 20.55
C ARG A 81 -3.80 -13.46 21.75
N GLU A 82 -4.19 -12.21 21.55
CA GLU A 82 -4.75 -11.35 22.62
C GLU A 82 -6.08 -11.90 23.16
N HIS A 83 -6.90 -12.53 22.30
CA HIS A 83 -8.21 -13.09 22.65
C HIS A 83 -8.17 -14.60 22.99
N LYS A 84 -6.98 -15.22 23.01
CA LYS A 84 -6.77 -16.65 23.27
C LYS A 84 -7.49 -17.61 22.29
N GLU A 85 -7.71 -17.16 21.06
CA GLU A 85 -8.37 -17.93 19.99
C GLU A 85 -7.35 -18.69 19.13
N TRP A 86 -6.85 -19.83 19.63
CA TRP A 86 -5.77 -20.58 18.98
C TRP A 86 -6.10 -21.08 17.56
N THR A 87 -7.35 -21.45 17.29
CA THR A 87 -7.76 -21.89 15.95
C THR A 87 -7.63 -20.76 14.92
N GLN A 88 -8.06 -19.54 15.27
CA GLN A 88 -7.95 -18.38 14.40
C GLN A 88 -6.49 -17.96 14.22
N TRP A 89 -5.67 -18.14 15.26
CA TRP A 89 -4.23 -17.92 15.16
C TRP A 89 -3.57 -18.84 14.11
N ILE A 90 -3.94 -20.12 14.06
CA ILE A 90 -3.42 -21.08 13.06
C ILE A 90 -3.83 -20.64 11.64
N TYR A 91 -5.07 -20.19 11.43
CA TYR A 91 -5.49 -19.68 10.12
C TYR A 91 -4.71 -18.42 9.71
N GLY A 92 -4.46 -17.50 10.64
CA GLY A 92 -3.59 -16.35 10.40
C GLY A 92 -2.16 -16.76 10.02
N LEU A 93 -1.60 -17.77 10.70
CA LEU A 93 -0.28 -18.32 10.38
C LEU A 93 -0.24 -18.96 8.99
N LEU A 94 -1.22 -19.78 8.64
CA LEU A 94 -1.31 -20.41 7.32
C LEU A 94 -1.44 -19.36 6.22
N ALA A 95 -2.27 -18.33 6.43
CA ALA A 95 -2.40 -17.21 5.51
C ALA A 95 -1.08 -16.45 5.33
N ALA A 96 -0.40 -16.13 6.42
CA ALA A 96 0.90 -15.44 6.37
C ALA A 96 1.98 -16.27 5.67
N LEU A 97 2.05 -17.57 5.97
CA LEU A 97 2.98 -18.49 5.33
C LEU A 97 2.70 -18.63 3.83
N PHE A 98 1.43 -18.77 3.46
CA PHE A 98 1.01 -18.82 2.06
C PHE A 98 1.43 -17.54 1.31
N GLN A 99 1.16 -16.36 1.87
CA GLN A 99 1.57 -15.09 1.26
C GLN A 99 3.09 -14.97 1.14
N PHE A 100 3.83 -15.42 2.15
CA PHE A 100 5.29 -15.43 2.10
C PHE A 100 5.83 -16.37 1.00
N MET A 101 5.23 -17.55 0.84
CA MET A 101 5.56 -18.46 -0.27
C MET A 101 5.23 -17.82 -1.62
N CYS A 102 4.06 -17.19 -1.77
CA CYS A 102 3.70 -16.45 -2.98
C CYS A 102 4.69 -15.32 -3.30
N MET A 103 5.19 -14.60 -2.30
CA MET A 103 6.23 -13.57 -2.51
C MET A 103 7.54 -14.14 -3.04
N ILE A 104 7.95 -15.32 -2.53
CA ILE A 104 9.15 -16.02 -3.05
C ILE A 104 8.93 -16.45 -4.50
N LEU A 105 7.76 -17.01 -4.81
CA LEU A 105 7.40 -17.48 -6.16
C LEU A 105 7.21 -16.34 -7.16
N ALA A 106 6.69 -15.19 -6.72
CA ALA A 106 6.54 -13.97 -7.54
C ALA A 106 7.90 -13.33 -7.90
N GLY A 107 8.96 -13.73 -7.21
CA GLY A 107 10.32 -13.23 -7.40
C GLY A 107 10.60 -11.96 -6.60
N TRP A 108 11.86 -11.84 -6.16
CA TRP A 108 12.33 -10.72 -5.32
C TRP A 108 12.17 -9.35 -6.01
N GLN A 109 12.14 -9.33 -7.34
CA GLN A 109 12.01 -8.11 -8.14
C GLN A 109 10.62 -7.48 -8.01
N SER A 110 9.58 -8.28 -8.17
CA SER A 110 8.17 -7.88 -8.04
C SER A 110 7.89 -7.33 -6.64
N VAL A 111 8.44 -8.00 -5.62
CA VAL A 111 8.36 -7.60 -4.21
C VAL A 111 9.08 -6.26 -3.98
N LEU A 112 10.25 -6.04 -4.59
CA LEU A 112 11.02 -4.80 -4.42
C LEU A 112 10.35 -3.62 -5.12
N VAL A 113 9.73 -3.83 -6.29
CA VAL A 113 9.00 -2.79 -7.04
C VAL A 113 7.85 -2.19 -6.21
N VAL A 114 7.24 -2.95 -5.30
CA VAL A 114 6.22 -2.44 -4.37
C VAL A 114 6.72 -1.28 -3.50
N SER A 115 8.01 -1.21 -3.17
CA SER A 115 8.54 -0.08 -2.39
C SER A 115 8.30 1.29 -3.06
N LEU A 116 8.19 1.32 -4.40
CA LEU A 116 7.84 2.52 -5.16
C LEU A 116 6.40 2.98 -4.87
N SER A 117 5.44 2.05 -4.76
CA SER A 117 4.04 2.41 -4.47
C SER A 117 3.85 2.90 -3.04
N TYR A 118 4.73 2.50 -2.10
CA TYR A 118 4.64 2.98 -0.73
C TYR A 118 5.06 4.44 -0.56
N ILE A 119 5.89 4.99 -1.43
CA ILE A 119 6.31 6.41 -1.34
C ILE A 119 5.14 7.40 -1.27
N PRO A 120 4.15 7.41 -2.20
CA PRO A 120 3.00 8.29 -2.08
C PRO A 120 2.19 8.01 -0.81
N GLY A 121 2.09 6.74 -0.39
CA GLY A 121 1.46 6.37 0.88
C GLY A 121 2.15 6.96 2.11
N LEU A 122 3.49 6.99 2.14
CA LEU A 122 4.26 7.61 3.21
C LEU A 122 4.05 9.12 3.27
N ILE A 123 3.94 9.79 2.11
CA ILE A 123 3.65 11.23 2.04
C ILE A 123 2.27 11.51 2.63
N VAL A 124 1.25 10.75 2.22
CA VAL A 124 -0.11 10.86 2.75
C VAL A 124 -0.11 10.62 4.26
N TYR A 125 0.55 9.55 4.73
CA TYR A 125 0.64 9.24 6.16
C TYR A 125 1.29 10.37 6.95
N TYR A 126 2.41 10.91 6.46
CA TYR A 126 3.11 12.02 7.10
C TYR A 126 2.24 13.29 7.20
N GLN A 127 1.45 13.59 6.16
CA GLN A 127 0.51 14.70 6.22
C GLN A 127 -0.58 14.46 7.28
N GLY A 128 -1.14 13.24 7.37
CA GLY A 128 -2.11 12.87 8.40
C GLY A 128 -1.55 13.01 9.83
N VAL A 129 -0.34 12.50 10.06
CA VAL A 129 0.41 12.65 11.32
C VAL A 129 0.52 14.12 11.74
N ARG A 130 0.86 15.00 10.79
CA ARG A 130 1.01 16.44 11.06
C ARG A 130 -0.32 17.13 11.36
N GLU A 131 -1.40 16.77 10.67
CA GLU A 131 -2.74 17.31 10.94
C GLU A 131 -3.28 16.90 12.31
N GLN A 132 -2.84 15.75 12.84
CA GLN A 132 -3.10 15.33 14.22
C GLN A 132 -2.24 16.06 15.26
N GLY A 133 -1.34 16.96 14.85
CA GLY A 133 -0.44 17.69 15.76
C GLY A 133 0.68 16.84 16.37
N ARG A 134 0.86 15.60 15.91
CA ARG A 134 1.92 14.70 16.35
C ARG A 134 3.13 14.73 15.42
N LYS A 135 4.27 14.25 15.90
CA LYS A 135 5.47 13.99 15.09
C LYS A 135 5.60 12.49 14.87
N LEU A 136 6.38 12.10 13.85
CA LEU A 136 6.68 10.70 13.62
C LEU A 136 7.44 10.08 14.82
N ASN A 137 6.95 8.95 15.30
CA ASN A 137 7.57 8.15 16.33
C ASN A 137 8.88 7.52 15.82
N LYS A 138 9.73 7.03 16.73
CA LYS A 138 11.01 6.38 16.37
C LYS A 138 10.80 5.20 15.42
N ASN A 139 9.80 4.36 15.69
CA ASN A 139 9.47 3.19 14.86
C ASN A 139 8.96 3.61 13.48
N GLU A 140 8.10 4.64 13.41
CA GLU A 140 7.60 5.17 12.13
C GLU A 140 8.74 5.74 11.28
N LYS A 141 9.67 6.49 11.89
CA LYS A 141 10.86 7.01 11.20
C LYS A 141 11.73 5.89 10.64
N ILE A 142 11.95 4.83 11.42
CA ILE A 142 12.71 3.65 10.97
C ILE A 142 12.02 3.02 9.76
N THR A 143 10.70 2.82 9.82
CA THR A 143 9.92 2.28 8.69
C THR A 143 10.01 3.17 7.45
N PHE A 144 9.91 4.49 7.61
CA PHE A 144 10.05 5.46 6.51
C PHE A 144 11.44 5.35 5.85
N ILE A 145 12.50 5.34 6.65
CA ILE A 145 13.89 5.22 6.15
C ILE A 145 14.09 3.87 5.46
N PHE A 146 13.59 2.78 6.06
CA PHE A 146 13.70 1.44 5.51
C PHE A 146 13.03 1.33 4.13
N ILE A 147 11.78 1.81 4.01
CA ILE A 147 11.06 1.83 2.72
C ILE A 147 11.76 2.73 1.71
N ALA A 148 12.28 3.89 2.13
CA ALA A 148 13.03 4.78 1.24
C ALA A 148 14.30 4.12 0.69
N ILE A 149 15.05 3.38 1.52
CA ILE A 149 16.22 2.61 1.09
C ILE A 149 15.82 1.54 0.07
N LEU A 150 14.74 0.79 0.33
CA LEU A 150 14.24 -0.21 -0.62
C LEU A 150 13.82 0.41 -1.94
N CYS A 151 13.19 1.59 -1.91
CA CYS A 151 12.80 2.33 -3.10
C CYS A 151 14.03 2.76 -3.93
N VAL A 152 15.06 3.32 -3.29
CA VAL A 152 16.31 3.69 -3.97
C VAL A 152 16.97 2.46 -4.58
N LEU A 153 17.04 1.34 -3.85
CA LEU A 153 17.56 0.07 -4.39
C LEU A 153 16.74 -0.41 -5.59
N SER A 154 15.41 -0.31 -5.53
CA SER A 154 14.52 -0.65 -6.62
C SER A 154 14.84 0.17 -7.88
N ILE A 155 14.94 1.50 -7.75
CA ILE A 155 15.27 2.41 -8.86
C ILE A 155 16.64 2.07 -9.46
N VAL A 156 17.66 1.84 -8.63
CA VAL A 156 19.01 1.50 -9.09
C VAL A 156 19.03 0.17 -9.85
N LEU A 157 18.25 -0.82 -9.41
CA LEU A 157 18.21 -2.13 -10.04
C LEU A 157 17.40 -2.14 -11.34
N ILE A 158 16.36 -1.31 -11.43
CA ILE A 158 15.63 -1.02 -12.68
C ILE A 158 16.56 -0.31 -13.66
N ALA A 159 17.28 0.73 -13.21
CA ALA A 159 18.21 1.50 -14.05
C ALA A 159 19.37 0.63 -14.60
N ASN A 160 19.87 -0.30 -13.80
CA ASN A 160 20.92 -1.25 -14.20
C ASN A 160 20.41 -2.41 -15.10
N LYS A 161 19.13 -2.38 -15.52
CA LYS A 161 18.45 -3.46 -16.27
C LYS A 161 18.52 -4.85 -15.60
N LYS A 162 18.83 -4.91 -14.29
CA LYS A 162 18.84 -6.16 -13.53
C LYS A 162 17.42 -6.58 -13.17
N ILE A 163 16.53 -5.62 -12.96
CA ILE A 163 15.09 -5.82 -12.92
C ILE A 163 14.57 -5.50 -14.31
N ASN A 164 14.16 -6.52 -15.05
CA ASN A 164 13.58 -6.30 -16.36
C ASN A 164 12.07 -6.06 -16.19
N ILE A 165 11.68 -4.78 -16.13
CA ILE A 165 10.28 -4.37 -16.29
C ILE A 165 10.01 -4.03 -17.77
N MET A 166 10.80 -4.61 -18.70
CA MET A 166 10.72 -4.39 -20.14
C MET A 166 10.73 -5.69 -20.94
#